data_AF-A0A534RJN1-F1
#
_entry.id   AF-A0A534RJN1-F1
#
_cell.length_a   1.000
_cell.length_b   1.000
_cell.length_c   1.000
_cell.angle_alpha   90.00
_cell.angle_beta   90.00
_cell.angle_gamma   90.00
#
_symmetry.space_group_name_H-M   'P 1'
#
loop_
_entity.id
_entity.type
_entity.pdbx_description
1 polymer ?
#
loop_
_entity_poly.entity_id
_entity_poly.type
_entity_poly.pdbx_seq_one_letter_code
_entity_poly.pdbx_strand_id
1 'polypeptide(L)'
;MAEWKVLLKDQLPAYITWEQFMKNQERITQNQNRPGRMGTPRSGAPLLPGLLVCGTCGRHMQASYHESGRSQYACNRQYVEATEPKCYGLAAAAIDALVSQQVLHALEPAALALSLKACQDVERDRQRLHQHWQHQLRRARYEVELAERRYHAVEPENRLVAATLEKRWEEMLRKERQIQDDYDRFVRETPAQVGAA
;
A
#
# COMPACT_ATOMS: atom_id res chain seq x y z
N MET A 1 15.29 9.36 21.78
CA MET A 1 16.43 10.30 21.61
C MET A 1 16.88 10.96 22.91
N ALA A 2 16.07 10.99 23.97
CA ALA A 2 16.46 11.57 25.26
C ALA A 2 17.66 10.89 25.97
N GLU A 3 18.08 9.70 25.50
CA GLU A 3 19.16 8.93 26.11
C GLU A 3 20.55 9.18 25.48
N TRP A 4 20.63 9.89 24.34
CA TRP A 4 21.91 10.13 23.65
C TRP A 4 22.45 11.53 23.97
N LYS A 5 23.65 11.60 24.55
CA LYS A 5 24.28 12.86 24.97
C LYS A 5 24.87 13.68 23.82
N VAL A 6 25.20 13.02 22.70
CA VAL A 6 25.82 13.65 21.52
C VAL A 6 25.23 13.03 20.26
N LEU A 7 24.88 13.88 19.28
CA LEU A 7 24.41 13.48 17.95
C LEU A 7 25.29 14.15 16.90
N LEU A 8 26.10 13.36 16.20
CA LEU A 8 26.91 13.83 15.07
C LEU A 8 26.24 13.40 13.78
N LYS A 9 25.90 14.38 12.94
CA LYS A 9 25.24 14.16 11.64
C LYS A 9 26.30 14.03 10.55
N ASP A 10 25.93 13.31 9.50
CA ASP A 10 26.66 13.26 8.21
C ASP A 10 28.13 12.82 8.30
N GLN A 11 28.48 12.00 9.31
CA GLN A 11 29.85 11.46 9.47
C GLN A 11 30.12 10.20 8.65
N LEU A 12 29.06 9.45 8.33
CA LEU A 12 29.14 8.22 7.54
C LEU A 12 28.10 8.28 6.42
N PRO A 13 28.37 7.63 5.27
CA PRO A 13 27.39 7.50 4.21
C PRO A 13 26.12 6.82 4.73
N ALA A 14 24.99 7.52 4.66
CA ALA A 14 23.70 7.03 5.10
C ALA A 14 22.79 6.74 3.89
N TYR A 15 21.93 5.73 4.02
CA TYR A 15 20.93 5.39 3.00
C TYR A 15 19.86 6.47 2.81
N ILE A 16 19.62 7.30 3.85
CA ILE A 16 18.68 8.41 3.82
C ILE A 16 19.30 9.63 4.52
N THR A 17 18.89 10.82 4.10
CA THR A 17 19.34 12.07 4.73
C THR A 17 18.77 12.22 6.14
N TRP A 18 19.43 13.03 6.97
CA TRP A 18 18.93 13.38 8.31
C TRP A 18 17.52 13.99 8.26
N GLU A 19 17.25 14.86 7.27
CA GLU A 19 15.94 15.46 7.08
C GLU A 19 14.87 14.40 6.77
N GLN A 20 15.18 13.46 5.88
CA GLN A 20 14.28 12.35 5.56
C GLN A 20 14.01 11.48 6.78
N PHE A 21 15.03 11.21 7.60
CA PHE A 21 14.88 10.49 8.86
C PHE A 21 13.92 11.22 9.81
N MET A 22 14.08 12.53 10.00
CA MET A 22 13.20 13.30 10.89
C MET A 22 11.74 13.33 10.39
N LYS A 23 11.53 13.51 9.08
CA LYS A 23 10.18 13.41 8.48
C LYS A 23 9.57 12.02 8.69
N ASN A 24 10.38 10.96 8.59
CA ASN A 24 9.91 9.60 8.87
C ASN A 24 9.54 9.43 10.35
N GLN A 25 10.33 9.97 11.29
CA GLN A 25 10.01 9.93 12.73
C GLN A 25 8.70 10.64 13.06
N GLU A 26 8.45 11.80 12.43
CA GLU A 26 7.19 12.52 12.60
C GLU A 26 6.00 11.71 12.07
N ARG A 27 6.11 11.16 10.86
CA ARG A 27 5.08 10.27 10.29
C ARG A 27 4.80 9.07 11.19
N ILE A 28 5.84 8.39 11.69
CA ILE A 28 5.68 7.26 12.62
C ILE A 28 4.95 7.72 13.88
N THR A 29 5.26 8.91 14.40
CA THR A 29 4.61 9.47 15.58
C THR A 29 3.14 9.78 15.33
N GLN A 30 2.80 10.37 14.19
CA GLN A 30 1.41 10.65 13.79
C GLN A 30 0.61 9.37 13.55
N ASN A 31 1.25 8.32 13.04
CA ASN A 31 0.65 7.01 12.76
C ASN A 31 0.39 6.16 14.01
N GLN A 32 0.88 6.57 15.18
CA GLN A 32 0.66 5.82 16.42
C GLN A 32 -0.83 5.74 16.74
N ASN A 33 -1.30 4.54 17.09
CA ASN A 33 -2.66 4.32 17.57
C ASN A 33 -2.78 4.73 19.06
N ARG A 34 -2.59 6.01 19.36
CA ARG A 34 -2.64 6.59 20.72
C ARG A 34 -3.61 7.78 20.77
N PRO A 35 -4.18 8.09 21.95
CA PRO A 35 -4.99 9.29 22.13
C PRO A 35 -4.24 10.55 21.69
N GLY A 36 -4.90 11.44 20.95
CA GLY A 36 -4.29 12.68 20.44
C GLY A 36 -3.33 12.47 19.27
N ARG A 37 -3.41 11.35 18.56
CA ARG A 37 -2.74 11.11 17.28
C ARG A 37 -3.77 10.72 16.22
N MET A 38 -3.45 11.05 14.97
CA MET A 38 -4.29 10.73 13.82
C MET A 38 -4.37 9.22 13.59
N GLY A 39 -3.26 8.51 13.79
CA GLY A 39 -3.15 7.10 13.45
C GLY A 39 -2.90 6.88 11.96
N THR A 40 -2.59 5.64 11.58
CA THR A 40 -2.38 5.27 10.17
C THR A 40 -3.70 5.23 9.42
N PRO A 41 -3.77 5.75 8.17
CA PRO A 41 -4.90 5.50 7.27
C PRO A 41 -5.18 3.99 7.15
N ARG A 42 -6.44 3.60 7.32
CA ARG A 42 -6.87 2.20 7.22
C ARG A 42 -7.77 2.02 6.01
N SER A 43 -7.79 0.81 5.47
CA SER A 43 -8.78 0.42 4.47
C SER A 43 -10.17 0.40 5.09
N GLY A 44 -11.16 1.00 4.41
CA GLY A 44 -12.55 0.96 4.83
C GLY A 44 -13.40 2.03 4.16
N ALA A 45 -14.72 1.95 4.36
CA ALA A 45 -15.66 2.92 3.78
C ALA A 45 -15.52 4.36 4.34
N PRO A 46 -15.30 4.59 5.65
CA PRO A 46 -15.12 5.93 6.19
C PRO A 46 -13.79 6.56 5.76
N LEU A 47 -13.84 7.81 5.31
CA LEU A 47 -12.67 8.54 4.75
C LEU A 47 -11.84 9.29 5.80
N LEU A 48 -12.43 9.61 6.95
CA LEU A 48 -11.88 10.54 7.95
C LEU A 48 -11.54 9.91 9.31
N PRO A 49 -11.26 8.59 9.45
CA PRO A 49 -10.86 8.05 10.74
C PRO A 49 -9.56 8.72 11.19
N GLY A 50 -9.51 9.18 12.44
CA GLY A 50 -8.35 9.86 12.97
C GLY A 50 -8.23 11.34 12.59
N LEU A 51 -9.01 11.85 11.64
CA LEU A 51 -9.02 13.29 11.30
C LEU A 51 -10.05 14.06 12.12
N LEU A 52 -11.22 13.46 12.33
CA LEU A 52 -12.29 14.08 13.13
C LEU A 52 -11.89 14.11 14.60
N VAL A 53 -12.15 15.23 15.26
CA VAL A 53 -11.92 15.42 16.69
C VAL A 53 -13.26 15.57 17.40
N CYS A 54 -13.45 14.83 18.48
CA CYS A 54 -14.65 14.90 19.31
C CYS A 54 -14.72 16.27 20.00
N GLY A 55 -15.78 17.05 19.74
CA GLY A 55 -15.96 18.37 20.34
C GLY A 55 -16.13 18.36 21.88
N THR A 56 -16.49 17.22 22.47
CA THR A 56 -16.66 17.10 23.93
C THR A 56 -15.35 16.80 24.66
N CYS A 57 -14.49 15.93 24.11
CA CYS A 57 -13.29 15.46 24.81
C CYS A 57 -11.97 15.72 24.08
N GLY A 58 -11.99 16.32 22.89
CA GLY A 58 -10.81 16.67 22.11
C GLY A 58 -10.04 15.47 21.53
N ARG A 59 -10.58 14.24 21.63
CA ARG A 59 -9.93 13.04 21.07
C ARG A 59 -10.29 12.83 19.61
N HIS A 60 -9.34 12.31 18.85
CA HIS A 60 -9.60 11.83 17.51
C HIS A 60 -10.62 10.69 17.51
N MET A 61 -11.63 10.79 16.66
CA MET A 61 -12.67 9.81 16.47
C MET A 61 -12.21 8.73 15.51
N GLN A 62 -12.68 7.51 15.70
CA GLN A 62 -12.29 6.35 14.91
C GLN A 62 -13.49 5.79 14.14
N ALA A 63 -13.23 5.11 13.03
CA ALA A 63 -14.26 4.39 12.31
C ALA A 63 -14.78 3.20 13.15
N SER A 64 -16.09 3.06 13.19
CA SER A 64 -16.81 1.95 13.79
C SER A 64 -17.80 1.43 12.76
N TYR A 65 -17.85 0.10 12.63
CA TYR A 65 -18.66 -0.60 11.64
C TYR A 65 -19.76 -1.37 12.35
N HIS A 66 -20.98 -1.24 11.86
CA HIS A 66 -22.13 -2.02 12.31
C HIS A 66 -22.31 -3.23 11.39
N GLU A 67 -22.90 -4.30 11.93
CA GLU A 67 -23.22 -5.52 11.16
C GLU A 67 -24.19 -5.26 9.99
N SER A 68 -24.98 -4.19 10.09
CA SER A 68 -25.88 -3.70 9.02
C SER A 68 -25.15 -3.06 7.83
N GLY A 69 -23.81 -3.04 7.82
CA GLY A 69 -22.99 -2.39 6.79
C GLY A 69 -22.87 -0.86 6.94
N ARG A 70 -23.57 -0.27 7.93
CA ARG A 70 -23.46 1.16 8.25
C ARG A 70 -22.16 1.43 8.99
N SER A 71 -21.54 2.57 8.70
CA SER A 71 -20.34 3.03 9.38
C SER A 71 -20.57 4.36 10.09
N GLN A 72 -19.88 4.54 11.21
CA GLN A 72 -19.94 5.74 12.03
C GLN A 72 -18.55 6.14 12.51
N TYR A 73 -18.37 7.42 12.77
CA TYR A 73 -17.25 7.92 13.55
C TYR A 73 -17.64 7.88 15.02
N ALA A 74 -16.92 7.11 15.82
CA ALA A 74 -17.18 6.97 17.25
C ALA A 74 -15.99 7.49 18.06
N CYS A 75 -16.29 8.19 19.14
CA CYS A 75 -15.30 8.48 20.16
C CYS A 75 -15.13 7.25 21.07
N ASN A 76 -13.90 6.73 21.19
CA ASN A 76 -13.62 5.54 21.98
C ASN A 76 -13.22 5.84 23.45
N ARG A 77 -13.36 7.10 23.92
CA ARG A 77 -12.91 7.52 25.27
C ARG A 77 -13.42 6.62 26.37
N GLN A 78 -14.72 6.33 26.38
CA GLN A 78 -15.32 5.49 27.42
C GLN A 78 -14.72 4.07 27.44
N TYR A 79 -14.46 3.47 26.28
CA TYR A 79 -13.89 2.12 26.24
C TYR A 79 -12.48 2.06 26.83
N VAL A 80 -11.72 3.17 26.73
CA VAL A 80 -10.36 3.25 27.25
C VAL A 80 -10.33 3.64 28.73
N GLU A 81 -11.24 4.49 29.17
CA GLU A 81 -11.18 5.12 30.51
C GLU A 81 -12.27 4.65 31.48
N ALA A 82 -13.21 3.81 31.03
CA ALA A 82 -14.38 3.37 31.80
C ALA A 82 -15.20 4.53 32.41
N THR A 83 -15.15 5.72 31.81
CA THR A 83 -15.83 6.92 32.32
C THR A 83 -17.21 7.13 31.71
N GLU A 84 -18.18 7.51 32.52
CA GLU A 84 -19.45 8.10 32.09
C GLU A 84 -19.41 9.64 32.20
N PRO A 85 -20.08 10.40 31.31
CA PRO A 85 -20.95 9.98 30.22
C PRO A 85 -20.20 9.59 28.92
N LYS A 86 -20.87 8.79 28.08
CA LYS A 86 -20.37 8.37 26.75
C LYS A 86 -20.32 9.56 25.81
N CYS A 87 -19.23 9.72 25.06
CA CYS A 87 -19.21 10.64 23.92
C CYS A 87 -20.03 10.04 22.75
N TYR A 88 -20.72 10.89 21.99
CA TYR A 88 -21.56 10.46 20.87
C TYR A 88 -20.74 10.14 19.62
N GLY A 89 -21.33 9.32 18.74
CA GLY A 89 -20.83 9.06 17.40
C GLY A 89 -21.64 9.79 16.32
N LEU A 90 -21.06 9.91 15.14
CA LEU A 90 -21.67 10.53 13.95
C LEU A 90 -21.72 9.53 12.81
N ALA A 91 -22.80 9.53 12.03
CA ALA A 91 -22.88 8.70 10.83
C ALA A 91 -21.79 9.12 9.82
N ALA A 92 -20.98 8.16 9.36
CA ALA A 92 -19.82 8.48 8.53
C ALA A 92 -20.22 9.05 7.17
N ALA A 93 -21.23 8.44 6.52
CA ALA A 93 -21.66 8.82 5.18
C ALA A 93 -22.03 10.31 5.03
N ALA A 94 -22.72 10.89 6.02
CA ALA A 94 -23.14 12.29 5.97
C ALA A 94 -21.94 13.25 6.08
N ILE A 95 -20.99 12.94 6.97
CA ILE A 95 -19.79 13.76 7.16
C ILE A 95 -18.85 13.63 5.98
N ASP A 96 -18.66 12.42 5.47
CA ASP A 96 -17.78 12.15 4.33
C ASP A 96 -18.29 12.85 3.07
N ALA A 97 -19.60 12.84 2.82
CA ALA A 97 -20.20 13.56 1.70
C ALA A 97 -19.94 15.08 1.80
N LEU A 98 -20.17 15.66 2.97
CA LEU A 98 -19.96 17.10 3.20
C LEU A 98 -18.48 17.47 3.01
N VAL A 99 -17.58 16.76 3.67
CA VAL A 99 -16.14 17.06 3.59
C VAL A 99 -15.61 16.85 2.18
N SER A 100 -16.03 15.78 1.50
CA SER A 100 -15.64 15.53 0.10
C SER A 100 -16.07 16.68 -0.80
N GLN A 101 -17.31 17.17 -0.65
CA GLN A 101 -17.79 18.31 -1.44
C GLN A 101 -16.96 19.57 -1.19
N GLN A 102 -16.63 19.87 0.07
CA GLN A 102 -15.84 21.06 0.42
C GLN A 102 -14.40 20.96 -0.11
N VAL A 103 -13.79 19.78 -0.02
CA VAL A 103 -12.46 19.54 -0.60
C VAL A 103 -12.49 19.73 -2.11
N LEU A 104 -13.49 19.17 -2.80
CA LEU A 104 -13.62 19.32 -4.25
C LEU A 104 -13.82 20.79 -4.65
N HIS A 105 -14.68 21.52 -3.96
CA HIS A 105 -14.88 22.95 -4.20
C HIS A 105 -13.60 23.77 -3.99
N ALA A 106 -12.82 23.47 -2.94
CA ALA A 106 -11.54 24.13 -2.70
C ALA A 106 -10.50 23.84 -3.81
N LEU A 107 -10.63 22.70 -4.50
CA LEU A 107 -9.75 22.30 -5.59
C LEU A 107 -10.22 22.77 -6.97
N GLU A 108 -11.46 23.27 -7.12
CA GLU A 108 -12.03 23.73 -8.39
C GLU A 108 -11.11 24.67 -9.20
N PRO A 109 -10.44 25.69 -8.61
CA PRO A 109 -9.58 26.59 -9.36
C PRO A 109 -8.39 25.89 -10.03
N ALA A 110 -7.98 24.74 -9.52
CA ALA A 110 -6.89 23.92 -10.04
C ALA A 110 -7.38 22.59 -10.63
N ALA A 111 -8.70 22.40 -10.79
CA ALA A 111 -9.30 21.10 -11.13
C ALA A 111 -8.68 20.48 -12.38
N LEU A 112 -8.51 21.26 -13.45
CA LEU A 112 -7.92 20.75 -14.69
C LEU A 112 -6.47 20.28 -14.51
N ALA A 113 -5.64 21.08 -13.84
CA ALA A 113 -4.25 20.72 -13.58
C ALA A 113 -4.16 19.49 -12.67
N LEU A 114 -5.05 19.37 -11.69
CA LEU A 114 -5.15 18.22 -10.79
C LEU A 114 -5.63 16.97 -11.53
N SER A 115 -6.62 17.09 -12.42
CA SER A 115 -7.11 15.98 -13.26
C SER A 115 -6.01 15.46 -14.18
N LEU A 116 -5.27 16.36 -14.85
CA LEU A 116 -4.14 15.98 -15.69
C LEU A 116 -3.06 15.27 -14.87
N LYS A 117 -2.74 15.79 -13.68
CA LYS A 117 -1.77 15.17 -12.78
C LYS A 117 -2.24 13.80 -12.29
N ALA A 118 -3.53 13.65 -11.98
CA ALA A 118 -4.12 12.37 -11.57
C ALA A 118 -4.02 11.32 -12.69
N CYS A 119 -4.29 11.69 -13.95
CA CYS A 119 -4.08 10.81 -15.10
C CYS A 119 -2.61 10.38 -15.21
N GLN A 120 -1.67 11.32 -15.09
CA GLN A 120 -0.23 11.02 -15.11
C GLN A 120 0.18 10.11 -13.95
N ASP A 121 -0.38 10.30 -12.76
CA ASP A 121 -0.06 9.48 -11.58
C ASP A 121 -0.57 8.04 -11.79
N VAL A 122 -1.78 7.86 -12.34
CA VAL A 122 -2.32 6.53 -12.72
C VAL A 122 -1.44 5.86 -13.77
N GLU A 123 -1.01 6.60 -14.79
CA GLU A 123 -0.10 6.07 -15.83
C GLU A 123 1.25 5.64 -15.23
N ARG A 124 1.83 6.45 -14.33
CA ARG A 124 3.07 6.09 -13.63
C ARG A 124 2.91 4.83 -12.79
N ASP A 125 1.81 4.70 -12.06
CA ASP A 125 1.56 3.51 -11.24
C ASP A 125 1.36 2.27 -12.12
N ARG A 126 0.66 2.38 -13.26
CA ARG A 126 0.56 1.30 -14.25
C ARG A 126 1.93 0.93 -14.83
N GLN A 127 2.76 1.90 -15.17
CA GLN A 127 4.13 1.65 -15.65
C GLN A 127 4.97 0.91 -14.61
N ARG A 128 4.88 1.28 -13.34
CA ARG A 128 5.57 0.56 -12.24
C ARG A 128 5.10 -0.89 -12.15
N LEU A 129 3.81 -1.15 -12.27
CA LEU A 129 3.26 -2.51 -12.29
C LEU A 129 3.77 -3.30 -13.51
N HIS A 130 3.78 -2.70 -14.71
CA HIS A 130 4.37 -3.33 -15.89
C HIS A 130 5.84 -3.68 -15.69
N GLN A 131 6.64 -2.77 -15.13
CA GLN A 131 8.04 -3.05 -14.83
C GLN A 131 8.18 -4.21 -13.86
N HIS A 132 7.34 -4.26 -12.81
CA HIS A 132 7.32 -5.37 -11.86
C HIS A 132 7.04 -6.71 -12.55
N TRP A 133 6.01 -6.78 -13.41
CA TRP A 133 5.73 -7.96 -14.23
C TRP A 133 6.89 -8.36 -15.14
N GLN A 134 7.52 -7.40 -15.80
CA GLN A 134 8.70 -7.67 -16.64
C GLN A 134 9.86 -8.25 -15.82
N HIS A 135 10.08 -7.79 -14.59
CA HIS A 135 11.08 -8.37 -13.71
C HIS A 135 10.73 -9.82 -13.31
N GLN A 136 9.47 -10.12 -13.03
CA GLN A 136 9.03 -11.48 -12.75
C GLN A 136 9.23 -12.41 -13.95
N LEU A 137 8.83 -11.98 -15.16
CA LEU A 137 9.02 -12.74 -16.40
C LEU A 137 10.50 -13.00 -16.69
N ARG A 138 11.36 -11.99 -16.55
CA ARG A 138 12.82 -12.14 -16.71
C ARG A 138 13.38 -13.17 -15.73
N ARG A 139 12.94 -13.13 -14.47
CA ARG A 139 13.37 -14.09 -13.46
C ARG A 139 12.91 -15.52 -13.81
N ALA A 140 11.65 -15.69 -14.22
CA ALA A 140 11.12 -17.00 -14.60
C ALA A 140 11.88 -17.60 -15.79
N ARG A 141 12.12 -16.80 -16.84
CA ARG A 141 12.96 -17.19 -18.00
C ARG A 141 14.35 -17.65 -17.58
N TYR A 142 15.01 -16.86 -16.74
CA TYR A 142 16.33 -17.22 -16.23
C TYR A 142 16.31 -18.54 -15.42
N GLU A 143 15.28 -18.77 -14.61
CA GLU A 143 15.13 -20.01 -13.84
C GLU A 143 14.91 -21.22 -14.75
N VAL A 144 14.19 -21.07 -15.87
CA VAL A 144 14.04 -22.11 -16.91
C VAL A 144 15.38 -22.40 -17.59
N GLU A 145 16.07 -21.39 -18.11
CA GLU A 145 17.38 -21.53 -18.78
C GLU A 145 18.44 -22.16 -17.86
N LEU A 146 18.38 -21.85 -16.56
CA LEU A 146 19.26 -22.44 -15.57
C LEU A 146 18.93 -23.92 -15.31
N ALA A 147 17.65 -24.27 -15.27
CA ALA A 147 17.20 -25.66 -15.09
C ALA A 147 17.57 -26.52 -16.31
N GLU A 148 17.36 -26.01 -17.52
CA GLU A 148 17.75 -26.64 -18.78
C GLU A 148 19.26 -26.92 -18.83
N ARG A 149 20.10 -25.91 -18.57
CA ARG A 149 21.56 -26.08 -18.54
C ARG A 149 22.02 -27.13 -17.53
N ARG A 150 21.37 -27.18 -16.36
CA ARG A 150 21.66 -28.20 -15.34
C ARG A 150 21.29 -29.60 -15.81
N TYR A 151 20.15 -29.74 -16.48
CA TYR A 151 19.72 -31.02 -17.04
C TYR A 151 20.72 -31.52 -18.10
N HIS A 152 21.12 -30.67 -19.05
CA HIS A 152 22.09 -31.04 -20.10
C HIS A 152 23.51 -31.33 -19.59
N ALA A 153 23.88 -30.84 -18.40
CA ALA A 153 25.19 -31.07 -17.81
C ALA A 153 25.31 -32.41 -17.06
N VAL A 154 24.21 -33.15 -16.84
CA VAL A 154 24.23 -34.42 -16.10
C VAL A 154 24.65 -35.58 -16.99
N GLU A 155 25.54 -36.43 -16.46
CA GLU A 155 25.95 -37.66 -17.13
C GLU A 155 24.79 -38.67 -17.23
N PRO A 156 24.62 -39.37 -18.37
CA PRO A 156 23.52 -40.31 -18.60
C PRO A 156 23.44 -41.46 -17.59
N GLU A 157 24.55 -41.82 -16.96
CA GLU A 157 24.63 -42.88 -15.96
C GLU A 157 23.91 -42.49 -14.64
N ASN A 158 23.81 -41.19 -14.35
CA ASN A 158 23.15 -40.65 -13.16
C ASN A 158 21.63 -40.51 -13.34
N ARG A 159 20.95 -41.60 -13.70
CA ARG A 159 19.52 -41.63 -14.10
C ARG A 159 18.56 -40.97 -13.10
N LEU A 160 18.76 -41.18 -11.80
CA LEU A 160 17.92 -40.59 -10.75
C LEU A 160 18.07 -39.06 -10.68
N VAL A 161 19.29 -38.55 -10.90
CA VAL A 161 19.56 -37.10 -10.91
C VAL A 161 18.97 -36.47 -12.15
N ALA A 162 19.13 -37.10 -13.32
CA ALA A 162 18.53 -36.66 -14.58
C ALA A 162 17.00 -36.55 -14.47
N ALA A 163 16.33 -37.58 -13.95
CA ALA A 163 14.87 -37.57 -13.76
C ALA A 163 14.40 -36.48 -12.77
N THR A 164 15.20 -36.17 -11.74
CA THR A 164 14.87 -35.10 -10.78
C THR A 164 15.03 -33.71 -11.42
N LEU A 165 16.09 -33.51 -12.21
CA LEU A 165 16.32 -32.25 -12.91
C LEU A 165 15.32 -32.01 -14.04
N GLU A 166 14.90 -33.06 -14.74
CA GLU A 166 13.82 -33.02 -15.73
C GLU A 166 12.52 -32.51 -15.11
N LYS A 167 12.07 -33.13 -14.00
CA LYS A 167 10.88 -32.67 -13.26
C LYS A 167 11.02 -31.22 -12.82
N ARG A 168 12.19 -30.81 -12.33
CA ARG A 168 12.45 -29.43 -11.93
C ARG A 168 12.39 -28.47 -13.13
N TRP A 169 12.88 -28.87 -14.29
CA TRP A 169 12.78 -28.07 -15.51
C TRP A 169 11.34 -27.93 -15.97
N GLU A 170 10.56 -29.01 -15.97
CA GLU A 170 9.12 -28.96 -16.25
C GLU A 170 8.37 -28.02 -15.29
N GLU A 171 8.69 -28.05 -14.00
CA GLU A 171 8.10 -27.14 -13.01
C GLU A 171 8.42 -25.67 -13.33
N MET A 172 9.65 -25.34 -13.72
CA MET A 172 10.02 -23.98 -14.10
C MET A 172 9.32 -23.54 -15.38
N LEU A 173 9.19 -24.42 -16.38
CA LEU A 173 8.43 -24.14 -17.61
C LEU A 173 6.95 -23.86 -17.33
N ARG A 174 6.33 -24.62 -16.41
CA ARG A 174 4.94 -24.37 -15.98
C ARG A 174 4.81 -23.03 -15.27
N LYS A 175 5.75 -22.68 -14.39
CA LYS A 175 5.77 -21.38 -13.69
C LYS A 175 5.95 -20.21 -14.64
N GLU A 176 6.87 -20.31 -15.60
CA GLU A 176 7.05 -19.28 -16.61
C GLU A 176 5.76 -19.05 -17.41
N ARG A 177 5.12 -20.14 -17.86
CA ARG A 177 3.84 -20.06 -18.57
C ARG A 177 2.76 -19.41 -17.72
N GLN A 178 2.64 -19.81 -16.46
CA GLN A 178 1.67 -19.20 -15.54
C GLN A 178 1.87 -17.69 -15.39
N ILE A 179 3.12 -17.25 -15.18
CA ILE A 179 3.44 -15.81 -15.05
C ILE A 179 3.14 -15.07 -16.36
N GLN A 180 3.39 -15.70 -17.52
CA GLN A 180 3.04 -15.12 -18.82
C GLN A 180 1.53 -15.00 -19.01
N ASP A 181 0.76 -16.03 -18.67
CA ASP A 181 -0.70 -16.01 -18.77
C ASP A 181 -1.32 -14.96 -17.83
N ASP A 182 -0.78 -14.83 -16.61
CA ASP A 182 -1.19 -13.82 -15.63
C ASP A 182 -0.84 -12.40 -16.11
N TYR A 183 0.33 -12.22 -16.73
CA TYR A 183 0.71 -10.95 -17.34
C TYR A 183 -0.18 -10.59 -18.53
N ASP A 184 -0.47 -11.53 -19.41
CA ASP A 184 -1.34 -11.31 -20.57
C ASP A 184 -2.76 -10.95 -20.12
N ARG A 185 -3.25 -11.58 -19.04
CA ARG A 185 -4.52 -11.20 -18.40
C ARG A 185 -4.46 -9.77 -17.86
N PHE A 186 -3.40 -9.42 -17.13
CA PHE A 186 -3.21 -8.07 -16.61
C PHE A 186 -3.22 -7.00 -17.72
N VAL A 187 -2.55 -7.25 -18.85
CA VAL A 187 -2.53 -6.35 -20.01
C VAL A 187 -3.92 -6.19 -20.63
N ARG A 188 -4.69 -7.27 -20.72
CA ARG A 188 -6.07 -7.23 -21.25
C ARG A 188 -7.02 -6.43 -20.34
N GLU A 189 -6.87 -6.59 -19.03
CA GLU A 189 -7.73 -5.93 -18.04
C GLU A 189 -7.33 -4.46 -17.79
N THR A 190 -6.08 -4.09 -18.13
CA THR A 190 -5.53 -2.76 -17.85
C THR A 190 -5.01 -2.07 -19.12
N PRO A 191 -5.86 -1.30 -19.84
CA PRO A 191 -5.41 -0.60 -21.03
C PRO A 191 -4.34 0.47 -20.73
N ALA A 192 -3.44 0.68 -21.69
CA ALA A 192 -2.24 1.49 -21.54
C ALA A 192 -2.50 3.00 -21.31
N GLN A 193 -3.66 3.52 -21.70
CA GLN A 193 -4.03 4.92 -21.55
C GLN A 193 -5.36 5.08 -20.82
N VAL A 194 -5.43 6.10 -19.96
CA VAL A 194 -6.68 6.51 -19.30
C VAL A 194 -7.46 7.35 -20.31
N GLY A 195 -8.48 6.77 -20.95
CA GLY A 195 -9.37 7.49 -21.88
C GLY A 195 -9.48 6.93 -23.31
N ALA A 196 -8.82 5.81 -23.63
CA ALA A 196 -9.06 5.10 -24.89
C ALA A 196 -10.28 4.17 -24.74
N ALA A 197 -11.47 4.75 -24.68
CA ALA A 197 -12.77 4.07 -24.82
C ALA A 197 -13.71 4.95 -25.64
#